data_AF-A0A356TS67-F1
#
_entry.id   AF-A0A356TS67-F1
#
_cell.length_a   1.000
_cell.length_b   1.000
_cell.length_c   1.000
_cell.angle_alpha   90.00
_cell.angle_beta   90.00
_cell.angle_gamma   90.00
#
_symmetry.space_group_name_H-M   'P 1'
#
loop_
_entity.id
_entity.type
_entity.pdbx_description
1 polymer ?
#
loop_
_entity_poly.entity_id
_entity_poly.type
_entity_poly.pdbx_seq_one_letter_code
_entity_poly.pdbx_strand_id
1 'polypeptide(L)' 'MVSDVMLPGDDGPTLVAKLQALQPGLRCVFCTGFAPEEVLGPLASRRDVRILQKPFSRDELLLLVRRALDERLAEQTAG' A
#
# COMPACT_ATOMS: atom_id res chain seq x y z
N MET A 1 1.55 -5.81 3.44
CA MET A 1 2.49 -4.94 4.20
C MET A 1 1.81 -3.63 4.51
N VAL A 2 2.13 -3.01 5.64
CA VAL A 2 1.74 -1.62 5.96
C VAL A 2 3.02 -0.82 6.12
N SER A 3 3.11 0.36 5.50
CA SER A 3 4.32 1.20 5.52
C SER A 3 3.94 2.67 5.56
N ASP A 4 4.82 3.52 6.09
CA ASP A 4 4.76 4.95 5.80
C ASP A 4 5.15 5.22 4.34
N VAL A 5 4.61 6.29 3.75
CA VAL A 5 5.09 6.80 2.45
C VAL A 5 6.44 7.50 2.65
N MET A 6 6.56 8.28 3.73
CA MET A 6 7.75 9.04 4.05
C MET A 6 8.52 8.29 5.14
N LEU A 7 9.62 7.65 4.77
CA LEU A 7 10.57 7.01 5.68
C LEU A 7 11.90 7.79 5.67
N PRO A 8 12.64 7.88 6.78
CA PRO A 8 14.01 8.38 6.76
C PRO A 8 14.90 7.44 5.95
N GLY A 9 15.55 7.95 4.89
CA GLY A 9 16.42 7.16 4.01
C GLY A 9 15.73 6.80 2.69
N ASP A 10 15.51 5.50 2.43
CA ASP A 10 14.73 5.05 1.27
C ASP A 10 13.27 5.50 1.43
N ASP A 11 12.64 6.04 0.37
CA ASP A 11 11.20 6.31 0.40
C ASP A 11 10.39 5.01 0.39
N GLY A 12 9.19 5.04 1.00
CA GLY A 12 8.30 3.89 1.09
C GLY A 12 8.05 3.20 -0.27
N PRO A 13 7.82 3.95 -1.37
CA PRO A 13 7.67 3.38 -2.72
C PRO A 13 8.86 2.54 -3.18
N THR A 14 10.09 3.01 -2.98
CA THR A 14 11.31 2.30 -3.36
C THR A 14 11.44 0.99 -2.59
N LEU A 15 11.18 1.00 -1.29
CA LEU A 15 11.19 -0.21 -0.47
C LEU A 15 10.14 -1.23 -0.94
N VAL A 16 8.92 -0.78 -1.22
CA VAL A 16 7.84 -1.66 -1.67
C VAL A 16 8.17 -2.28 -3.02
N ALA A 17 8.74 -1.52 -3.95
CA ALA A 17 9.17 -2.05 -5.25
C ALA A 17 10.22 -3.17 -5.08
N LYS A 18 11.22 -2.99 -4.21
CA LYS A 18 12.23 -4.01 -3.90
C LYS A 18 11.57 -5.28 -3.31
N LEU A 19 10.65 -5.11 -2.36
CA LEU A 19 9.98 -6.25 -1.72
C LEU A 19 9.04 -7.00 -2.67
N GLN A 20 8.39 -6.32 -3.60
CA GLN A 20 7.52 -6.95 -4.59
C GLN A 20 8.29 -7.74 -5.64
N ALA A 21 9.54 -7.34 -5.93
CA ALA A 21 10.44 -8.15 -6.75
C ALA A 21 10.79 -9.48 -6.06
N LEU A 22 10.86 -9.50 -4.72
CA LEU A 22 11.14 -10.71 -3.94
C LEU A 22 9.87 -11.54 -3.66
N GLN A 23 8.73 -10.88 -3.50
CA GLN A 23 7.44 -11.51 -3.23
C GLN A 23 6.38 -11.01 -4.22
N PRO A 24 6.27 -11.64 -5.41
CA PRO A 24 5.22 -11.33 -6.36
C PRO A 24 3.83 -11.44 -5.72
N GLY A 25 2.99 -10.42 -5.94
CA GLY A 25 1.65 -10.34 -5.35
C GLY A 25 1.58 -9.74 -3.94
N LEU A 26 2.71 -9.26 -3.38
CA LEU A 26 2.70 -8.48 -2.14
C LEU A 26 1.89 -7.19 -2.31
N ARG A 27 0.80 -7.08 -1.55
CA ARG A 27 -0.03 -5.87 -1.45
C ARG A 27 0.50 -4.92 -0.37
N CYS A 28 0.43 -3.62 -0.63
CA CYS A 28 0.87 -2.59 0.32
C CYS A 28 -0.23 -1.58 0.67
N VAL A 29 -0.34 -1.24 1.95
CA VAL A 29 -1.10 -0.09 2.45
C VAL A 29 -0.10 0.97 2.91
N PHE A 30 -0.09 2.10 2.22
CA PHE A 30 0.72 3.26 2.54
C PHE A 30 -0.04 4.21 3.46
N CYS A 31 0.52 4.50 4.63
CA CYS A 31 0.01 5.47 5.58
C CYS A 31 0.73 6.80 5.39
N THR A 32 0.03 7.91 5.09
CA THR A 32 0.67 9.21 4.82
C THR A 32 -0.03 10.35 5.55
N GLY A 33 0.73 11.27 6.16
CA GLY A 33 0.15 12.51 6.71
C GLY A 33 0.23 13.67 5.73
N PHE A 34 1.39 13.85 5.11
CA PHE A 34 1.63 14.84 4.08
C PHE A 34 2.60 14.24 3.06
N ALA A 35 2.12 14.01 1.85
CA ALA A 35 2.95 13.63 0.71
C ALA A 35 2.51 14.45 -0.52
N PRO A 36 3.44 14.91 -1.36
CA PRO A 36 3.09 15.62 -2.59
C PRO A 36 2.19 14.78 -3.51
N GLU A 37 1.30 15.42 -4.25
CA GLU A 37 0.44 14.75 -5.25
C GLU A 37 1.27 14.00 -6.30
N GLU A 38 2.45 14.53 -6.64
CA GLU A 38 3.43 13.91 -7.53
C GLU A 38 3.90 12.52 -7.04
N VAL A 39 3.86 12.29 -5.73
CA VAL A 39 4.18 11.00 -5.10
C VAL A 39 2.91 10.14 -5.00
N LEU A 40 1.78 10.73 -4.60
CA LEU A 40 0.55 9.98 -4.36
C LEU A 40 -0.14 9.50 -5.65
N GLY A 41 -0.16 10.31 -6.70
CA GLY A 41 -0.81 9.99 -7.97
C GLY A 41 -0.34 8.68 -8.58
N PRO A 42 0.99 8.49 -8.79
CA PRO A 42 1.52 7.22 -9.28
C PRO A 42 1.17 6.03 -8.38
N LEU A 43 1.24 6.20 -7.06
CA LEU A 43 0.89 5.14 -6.10
C LEU A 43 -0.60 4.79 -6.11
N ALA A 44 -1.49 5.78 -6.26
CA ALA A 44 -2.93 5.56 -6.29
C ALA A 44 -3.39 4.80 -7.54
N SER A 45 -2.65 4.92 -8.65
CA SER A 45 -2.93 4.19 -9.89
C SER A 45 -2.60 2.69 -9.83
N ARG A 46 -1.84 2.27 -8.82
CA ARG A 46 -1.34 0.90 -8.69
C ARG A 46 -2.36 0.00 -8.00
N ARG A 47 -2.75 -1.10 -8.68
CA ARG A 47 -3.74 -2.07 -8.16
C ARG A 47 -3.31 -2.76 -6.87
N ASP A 48 -2.01 -2.94 -6.68
CA ASP A 48 -1.40 -3.61 -5.54
C ASP A 48 -1.14 -2.68 -4.34
N VAL A 49 -1.46 -1.39 -4.49
CA VAL A 49 -1.24 -0.35 -3.48
C VAL A 49 -2.56 0.25 -3.00
N ARG A 50 -2.63 0.57 -1.72
CA ARG A 50 -3.69 1.36 -1.10
C ARG A 50 -3.06 2.51 -0.34
N ILE A 51 -3.74 3.64 -0.26
CA ILE A 51 -3.28 4.83 0.47
C ILE A 51 -4.27 5.10 1.59
N LEU A 52 -3.75 5.36 2.79
CA LEU A 52 -4.49 5.73 3.98
C LEU A 52 -3.92 7.05 4.52
N GLN A 53 -4.75 8.10 4.46
CA GLN A 53 -4.37 9.42 4.94
C GLN A 53 -4.44 9.50 6.47
N LYS A 54 -3.44 10.12 7.10
CA LYS A 54 -3.41 10.42 8.53
C LYS A 54 -4.10 11.77 8.79
N PRO A 55 -4.77 11.94 9.94
CA PRO A 55 -5.04 10.90 10.93
C PRO A 55 -6.10 9.92 10.42
N PHE A 56 -5.96 8.65 10.82
CA PHE A 56 -6.93 7.59 10.55
C PHE A 56 -7.27 6.84 11.83
N SER A 57 -8.45 6.25 11.84
CA SER A 57 -8.93 5.34 12.87
C SER A 57 -8.39 3.93 12.67
N ARG A 58 -8.44 3.13 13.74
CA ARG A 58 -8.12 1.70 13.68
C ARG A 58 -8.99 0.96 12.66
N ASP A 59 -10.27 1.29 12.58
CA ASP A 59 -11.22 0.60 11.72
C ASP A 59 -10.97 0.88 10.24
N GLU A 60 -10.57 2.09 9.88
CA GLU A 60 -10.16 2.43 8.50
C GLU A 60 -8.94 1.62 8.05
N LEU A 61 -7.94 1.47 8.94
CA LEU A 61 -6.77 0.63 8.65
C LEU A 61 -7.18 -0.84 8.48
N LEU A 62 -7.95 -1.38 9.42
CA LEU A 62 -8.40 -2.78 9.37
C LEU A 62 -9.23 -3.08 8.12
N LEU A 63 -10.11 -2.16 7.74
CA LEU A 63 -10.93 -2.27 6.54
C LEU A 63 -10.06 -2.33 5.27
N LEU A 64 -9.07 -1.45 5.14
CA LEU A 64 -8.16 -1.45 3.99
C LEU A 64 -7.31 -2.71 3.92
N VAL A 65 -6.77 -3.16 5.07
CA VAL A 65 -6.00 -4.41 5.14
C VAL A 65 -6.89 -5.59 4.75
N ARG A 66 -8.13 -5.66 5.25
CA ARG A 66 -9.05 -6.75 4.93
C ARG A 66 -9.36 -6.78 3.43
N ARG A 67 -9.69 -5.63 2.83
CA ARG A 67 -9.94 -5.52 1.39
C ARG A 67 -8.75 -5.99 0.56
N ALA A 68 -7.54 -5.56 0.92
CA ALA A 68 -6.32 -5.97 0.21
C ALA A 68 -6.08 -7.48 0.27
N LEU A 69 -6.44 -8.14 1.38
CA LEU A 69 -6.35 -9.60 1.51
C LEU A 69 -7.44 -10.32 0.72
N ASP A 70 -8.67 -9.81 0.75
CA ASP A 70 -9.82 -10.40 0.05
C ASP A 70 -9.64 -10.36 -1.47
N GLU A 71 -9.19 -9.23 -2.02
CA GLU A 71 -8.89 -9.12 -3.45
C GLU A 71 -7.77 -10.06 -3.88
N ARG A 72 -6.70 -10.15 -3.09
CA ARG A 72 -5.59 -11.07 -3.38
C ARG A 72 -6.07 -12.53 -3.39
N LEU A 73 -6.97 -12.90 -2.47
CA LEU A 73 -7.54 -14.24 -2.44
C LEU A 73 -8.45 -14.48 -3.65
N ALA A 74 -9.32 -13.54 -3.99
CA ALA A 74 -10.22 -13.65 -5.15
C ALA A 74 -9.44 -13.85 -6.46
N GLU A 75 -8.34 -13.11 -6.66
CA GLU A 75 -7.45 -13.24 -7.82
C GLU A 75 -6.74 -14.60 -7.86
N GLN A 76 -6.37 -15.15 -6.70
CA GLN A 76 -5.73 -16.47 -6.61
C GLN A 76 -6.70 -17.62 -6.88
N THR A 77 -7.99 -17.43 -6.63
CA THR A 77 -9.03 -18.43 -6.91
C THR A 77 -9.60 -18.32 -8.32
N ALA A 78 -9.37 -17.20 -9.01
CA ALA A 78 -9.87 -16.94 -10.35
C ALA A 78 -8.91 -17.39 -11.48
N GLY A 79 -7.72 -17.89 -11.13
CA GLY A 79 -6.74 -18.48 -12.05
C GLY A 79 -6.57 -19.97 -11.79
#